data_AF-A0A7C1MZX2-F1
#
_entry.id   AF-A0A7C1MZX2-F1
#
_cell.length_a   1.000
_cell.length_b   1.000
_cell.length_c   1.000
_cell.angle_alpha   90.00
_cell.angle_beta   90.00
_cell.angle_gamma   90.00
#
_symmetry.space_group_name_H-M   'P 1'
#
loop_
_entity.id
_entity.type
_entity.pdbx_description
1 polymer ?
#
loop_
_entity_poly.entity_id
_entity_poly.type
_entity_poly.pdbx_seq_one_letter_code
_entity_poly.pdbx_strand_id
1 'polypeptide(L)'
;MDAYLSQEACQSLNVINLIFSSPISDGLLIGHKRGHRFFVEKILPSLPGFFPSLKKYHELDQFFKGKLLGFFSFNPDKKKIKKILAPFACGKLFLEISSNQQKKMTLKSYVIDYENEFFLLPVGLTNQ
;
A
#
# COMPACT_ATOMS: atom_id res chain seq x y z
N MET A 1 3.65 -12.40 9.87
CA MET A 1 3.07 -11.04 9.86
C MET A 1 1.77 -11.10 9.09
N ASP A 2 0.83 -10.21 9.39
CA ASP A 2 -0.44 -10.09 8.65
C ASP A 2 -0.92 -8.63 8.63
N ALA A 3 -1.89 -8.37 7.76
CA ALA A 3 -2.50 -7.07 7.58
C ALA A 3 -4.01 -7.15 7.82
N TYR A 4 -4.53 -6.12 8.44
CA TYR A 4 -5.94 -5.91 8.68
C TYR A 4 -6.35 -4.57 8.05
N LEU A 5 -7.40 -4.58 7.23
CA LEU A 5 -8.02 -3.38 6.69
C LEU A 5 -9.27 -3.03 7.50
N SER A 6 -9.34 -1.80 7.99
CA SER A 6 -10.59 -1.29 8.58
C SER A 6 -11.68 -1.15 7.52
N GLN A 7 -12.93 -1.12 7.98
CA GLN A 7 -14.08 -0.89 7.11
C GLN A 7 -13.92 0.40 6.28
N GLU A 8 -13.44 1.49 6.89
CA GLU A 8 -13.23 2.78 6.21
C GLU A 8 -12.13 2.69 5.14
N ALA A 9 -11.06 1.94 5.41
CA ALA A 9 -10.00 1.70 4.44
C ALA A 9 -10.53 0.91 3.23
N CYS A 10 -11.31 -0.15 3.48
CA CYS A 10 -11.97 -0.92 2.43
C CYS A 10 -12.94 -0.09 1.60
N GLN A 11 -13.80 0.73 2.24
CA GLN A 11 -14.71 1.64 1.56
C GLN A 11 -13.95 2.64 0.68
N SER A 12 -12.85 3.21 1.19
CA SER A 12 -12.02 4.15 0.43
C SER A 12 -11.42 3.50 -0.82
N LEU A 13 -10.89 2.28 -0.72
CA LEU A 13 -10.38 1.53 -1.88
C LEU A 13 -11.48 1.24 -2.91
N ASN A 14 -12.68 0.87 -2.45
CA ASN A 14 -13.83 0.63 -3.34
C ASN A 14 -14.27 1.91 -4.07
N VAL A 15 -14.31 3.04 -3.37
CA VAL A 15 -14.62 4.35 -3.96
C VAL A 15 -13.57 4.73 -5.01
N ILE A 16 -12.28 4.58 -4.69
CA ILE A 16 -11.19 4.83 -5.64
C ILE A 16 -11.34 3.93 -6.88
N ASN A 17 -11.59 2.64 -6.68
CA ASN A 17 -11.79 1.68 -7.76
C ASN A 17 -12.98 2.04 -8.67
N LEU A 18 -14.07 2.55 -8.09
CA LEU A 18 -15.27 2.97 -8.82
C LEU A 18 -15.02 4.25 -9.64
N ILE A 19 -14.44 5.27 -9.00
CA ILE A 19 -14.26 6.61 -9.59
C ILE A 19 -13.15 6.63 -10.65
N PHE A 20 -12.03 5.97 -10.38
CA PHE A 20 -10.89 6.02 -11.29
C PHE A 20 -11.01 4.94 -12.36
N SER A 21 -11.24 5.36 -13.60
CA SER A 21 -11.17 4.51 -14.81
C SER A 21 -9.73 4.22 -15.24
N SER A 22 -8.76 4.97 -14.71
CA SER A 22 -7.34 4.82 -15.02
C SER A 22 -6.70 3.73 -14.16
N PRO A 23 -5.91 2.80 -14.74
CA PRO A 23 -5.26 1.71 -14.01
C PRO A 23 -4.12 2.17 -13.08
N ILE A 24 -3.84 3.47 -13.00
CA ILE A 24 -2.67 4.03 -12.29
C ILE A 24 -3.14 4.83 -11.07
N SER A 25 -3.87 4.15 -10.18
CA SER A 25 -4.15 4.66 -8.85
C SER A 25 -3.10 4.12 -7.88
N ASP A 26 -2.40 5.03 -7.21
CA ASP A 26 -1.41 4.75 -6.18
C ASP A 26 -1.79 5.49 -4.90
N GLY A 27 -1.14 5.13 -3.80
CA GLY A 27 -1.23 5.94 -2.61
C GLY A 27 -0.58 5.31 -1.39
N LEU A 28 -0.95 5.85 -0.24
CA LEU A 28 -0.34 5.59 1.05
C LEU A 28 -1.32 4.92 2.00
N LEU A 29 -0.76 4.03 2.83
CA LEU A 29 -1.48 3.30 3.87
C LEU A 29 -1.14 3.94 5.22
N ILE A 30 -2.17 4.38 5.93
CA ILE A 30 -2.03 5.05 7.23
C ILE A 30 -2.69 4.20 8.30
N GLY A 31 -2.03 4.08 9.45
CA GLY A 31 -2.56 3.35 10.60
C GLY A 31 -1.48 3.07 11.63
N HIS A 32 -1.48 1.87 12.20
CA HIS A 32 -0.49 1.49 13.21
C HIS A 32 -0.11 0.01 13.11
N LYS A 33 0.96 -0.37 13.82
CA LYS A 33 1.39 -1.75 14.00
C LYS A 33 1.17 -2.18 15.45
N ARG A 34 0.63 -3.37 15.67
CA ARG A 34 0.53 -3.99 17.00
C ARG A 34 1.11 -5.39 16.93
N GLY A 35 2.26 -5.60 17.56
CA GLY A 35 3.05 -6.83 17.40
C GLY A 35 3.42 -7.07 15.94
N HIS A 36 3.04 -8.22 15.39
CA HIS A 36 3.34 -8.62 14.01
C HIS A 36 2.25 -8.24 12.99
N ARG A 37 1.21 -7.50 13.42
CA ARG A 37 0.06 -7.14 12.59
C ARG A 37 0.06 -5.66 12.21
N PHE A 38 -0.20 -5.38 10.94
CA PHE A 38 -0.47 -4.04 10.41
C PHE A 38 -1.98 -3.76 10.46
N PHE A 39 -2.39 -2.63 11.02
CA PHE A 39 -3.77 -2.15 11.03
C PHE A 39 -3.87 -0.93 10.14
N VAL A 40 -4.40 -1.11 8.92
CA VAL A 40 -4.65 -0.03 7.97
C VAL A 40 -6.00 0.60 8.31
N GLU A 41 -5.96 1.85 8.75
CA GLU A 41 -7.15 2.59 9.19
C GLU A 41 -7.62 3.59 8.13
N LYS A 42 -6.69 4.09 7.30
CA LYS A 42 -6.97 5.13 6.31
C LYS A 42 -6.17 4.91 5.03
N ILE A 43 -6.77 5.33 3.93
CA ILE A 43 -6.17 5.34 2.59
C ILE A 43 -5.99 6.78 2.18
N LEU A 44 -4.78 7.13 1.74
CA LEU A 44 -4.51 8.43 1.13
C LEU A 44 -4.13 8.21 -0.34
N PRO A 45 -5.04 8.47 -1.29
CA PRO A 45 -4.71 8.38 -2.71
C PRO A 45 -3.66 9.43 -3.08
N SER A 46 -2.82 9.09 -4.05
CA SER A 46 -1.79 9.98 -4.59
C SER A 46 -1.99 10.20 -6.09
N LEU A 47 -1.16 11.09 -6.65
CA LEU A 47 -1.11 11.30 -8.09
C LEU A 47 -0.57 10.04 -8.79
N PRO A 48 -0.98 9.76 -10.04
CA PRO A 48 -0.47 8.63 -10.82
C PRO A 48 1.06 8.60 -10.85
N GLY A 49 1.66 7.46 -10.50
CA GLY A 49 3.12 7.27 -10.52
C GLY A 49 3.84 7.90 -9.33
N PHE A 50 3.12 8.38 -8.32
CA PHE A 50 3.70 8.90 -7.09
C PHE A 50 4.32 7.78 -6.26
N PHE A 51 5.64 7.84 -6.12
CA PHE A 51 6.38 7.21 -5.03
C PHE A 51 7.34 8.25 -4.45
N PRO A 52 7.30 8.51 -3.14
CA PRO A 52 8.14 9.53 -2.54
C PRO A 52 9.61 9.11 -2.60
N SER A 53 10.50 10.07 -2.79
CA SER A 53 11.91 9.86 -2.42
C SER A 53 12.02 9.64 -0.91
N LEU A 54 13.12 9.07 -0.43
CA LEU A 54 13.39 8.88 1.01
C LEU A 54 13.10 10.15 1.83
N LYS A 55 13.58 11.31 1.35
CA LYS A 55 13.36 12.60 2.02
C LYS A 55 11.87 12.94 2.12
N LYS A 56 11.14 12.88 1.00
CA LYS A 56 9.69 13.14 0.98
C LYS A 56 8.91 12.14 1.83
N TYR A 57 9.35 10.88 1.85
CA TYR A 57 8.73 9.85 2.68
C TYR A 57 8.87 10.19 4.16
N HIS A 58 10.06 10.59 4.61
CA HIS A 58 10.27 11.03 6.00
C HIS A 58 9.43 12.26 6.35
N GLU A 59 9.35 13.26 5.47
CA GLU A 59 8.49 14.43 5.66
C GLU A 59 7.02 14.03 5.80
N LEU A 60 6.54 13.11 4.96
CA LEU A 60 5.17 12.57 5.04
C LEU A 60 4.93 11.81 6.34
N ASP A 61 5.85 10.94 6.72
CA ASP A 61 5.74 10.16 7.96
C ASP A 61 5.71 11.07 9.21
N GLN A 62 6.41 12.21 9.18
CA GLN A 62 6.31 13.24 10.23
C GLN A 62 4.90 13.85 10.32
N PHE A 63 4.27 14.19 9.19
CA PHE A 63 2.88 14.67 9.19
C PHE A 63 1.91 13.65 9.79
N PHE A 64 2.16 12.36 9.55
CA PHE A 64 1.36 11.27 10.11
C PHE A 64 1.85 10.78 11.48
N LYS A 65 2.86 11.41 12.08
CA LYS A 65 3.42 11.04 13.40
C LYS A 65 3.85 9.56 13.47
N GLY A 66 4.53 9.07 12.44
CA GLY A 66 5.01 7.67 12.39
C GLY A 66 3.93 6.65 11.98
N LYS A 67 2.74 7.10 11.56
CA LYS A 67 1.61 6.23 11.19
C LYS A 67 1.62 5.79 9.72
N LEU A 68 2.68 6.10 8.97
CA LEU A 68 2.79 5.70 7.57
C LEU A 68 3.24 4.23 7.47
N LEU A 69 2.28 3.34 7.19
CA LEU A 69 2.49 1.89 7.15
C LEU A 69 3.06 1.40 5.84
N GLY A 70 2.81 2.11 4.74
CA GLY A 70 3.34 1.76 3.42
C GLY A 70 2.47 2.26 2.28
N PHE A 71 2.28 1.44 1.25
CA PHE A 71 1.80 1.87 -0.07
C PHE A 71 0.74 0.94 -0.65
N PHE A 72 -0.07 1.44 -1.56
CA PHE A 72 -0.90 0.61 -2.43
C PHE A 72 -0.76 1.01 -3.89
N SER A 73 -1.01 0.05 -4.79
CA SER A 73 -1.09 0.30 -6.22
C SER A 73 -2.15 -0.56 -6.88
N PHE A 74 -2.93 0.06 -7.76
CA PHE A 74 -3.80 -0.65 -8.69
C PHE A 74 -3.01 -1.19 -9.88
N ASN A 75 -3.25 -2.46 -10.23
CA ASN A 75 -2.69 -3.16 -11.38
C ASN A 75 -1.20 -2.83 -11.65
N PRO A 76 -0.29 -2.93 -10.65
CA PRO A 76 1.09 -2.49 -10.82
C PRO A 76 1.84 -3.35 -11.83
N ASP A 77 2.62 -2.70 -12.70
CA ASP A 77 3.54 -3.40 -13.59
C ASP A 77 4.89 -3.69 -12.91
N LYS A 78 5.74 -4.50 -13.57
CA LYS A 78 7.07 -4.85 -13.02
C LYS A 78 7.95 -3.63 -12.75
N LYS A 79 7.83 -2.56 -13.56
CA LYS A 79 8.61 -1.33 -13.37
C LYS A 79 8.20 -0.61 -12.08
N LYS A 80 6.90 -0.59 -11.79
CA LYS A 80 6.34 -0.01 -10.57
C LYS A 80 6.75 -0.81 -9.34
N ILE A 81 6.67 -2.15 -9.40
CA ILE A 81 7.15 -3.01 -8.30
C ILE A 81 8.64 -2.75 -8.03
N LYS A 82 9.48 -2.60 -9.05
CA LYS A 82 10.90 -2.26 -8.83
C LYS A 82 11.14 -0.92 -8.11
N LYS A 83 10.23 0.05 -8.23
CA LYS A 83 10.36 1.36 -7.54
C LYS A 83 10.04 1.26 -6.04
N ILE A 84 9.18 0.33 -5.63
CA ILE A 84 8.84 0.13 -4.21
C ILE A 84 9.86 -0.74 -3.49
N LEU A 85 10.59 -1.59 -4.21
CA LEU A 85 11.65 -2.43 -3.69
C LEU A 85 12.91 -1.59 -3.42
N ALA A 86 12.83 -0.76 -2.38
CA ALA A 86 13.83 0.24 -2.02
C ALA A 86 14.07 0.28 -0.50
N PRO A 87 15.24 0.77 -0.04
CA PRO A 87 15.60 0.76 1.38
C PRO A 87 14.58 1.43 2.30
N PHE A 88 13.99 2.56 1.88
CA PHE A 88 13.02 3.30 2.70
C PHE A 88 11.69 2.56 2.90
N ALA A 89 11.41 1.57 2.05
CA ALA A 89 10.18 0.80 2.08
C ALA A 89 10.35 -0.53 2.84
N CYS A 90 11.56 -0.90 3.24
CA CYS A 90 11.81 -2.11 4.02
C CYS A 90 11.00 -2.09 5.33
N GLY A 91 10.34 -3.21 5.64
CA GLY A 91 9.42 -3.36 6.77
C GLY A 91 8.05 -2.68 6.60
N LYS A 92 7.77 -2.07 5.44
CA LYS A 92 6.48 -1.44 5.13
C LYS A 92 5.54 -2.40 4.40
N LEU A 93 4.25 -2.16 4.55
CA LEU A 93 3.18 -2.90 3.90
C LEU A 93 2.97 -2.41 2.47
N PHE A 94 2.89 -3.32 1.52
CA PHE A 94 2.46 -3.05 0.15
C PHE A 94 1.16 -3.80 -0.15
N LEU A 95 0.16 -3.08 -0.64
CA LEU A 95 -1.09 -3.65 -1.16
C LEU A 95 -1.11 -3.59 -2.68
N GLU A 96 -1.08 -4.76 -3.31
CA GLU A 96 -1.34 -4.92 -4.73
C GLU A 96 -2.84 -5.10 -4.92
N ILE A 97 -3.43 -4.22 -5.72
CA ILE A 97 -4.87 -4.20 -5.96
C ILE A 97 -5.11 -4.53 -7.42
N SER A 98 -5.71 -5.68 -7.70
CA SER A 98 -6.14 -5.99 -9.07
C SER A 98 -7.60 -5.59 -9.25
N SER A 99 -7.87 -4.79 -10.29
CA SER A 99 -9.24 -4.40 -10.67
C SER A 99 -9.51 -4.75 -12.12
N ASN A 100 -10.66 -5.38 -12.37
CA ASN A 100 -11.11 -5.78 -13.70
C ASN A 100 -12.11 -4.77 -14.30
N GLN A 101 -12.53 -5.02 -15.54
CA GLN A 101 -13.52 -4.17 -16.25
C GLN A 101 -14.87 -4.06 -15.51
N GLN A 102 -15.22 -5.05 -14.70
CA GLN A 102 -16.44 -5.08 -13.88
C GLN A 102 -16.26 -4.40 -12.51
N LYS A 103 -15.13 -3.72 -12.29
CA LYS A 103 -14.76 -3.09 -11.01
C LYS A 103 -14.73 -4.07 -9.83
N LYS A 104 -14.55 -5.37 -10.09
CA LYS A 104 -14.28 -6.35 -9.03
C LYS A 104 -12.83 -6.22 -8.60
N MET A 105 -12.63 -5.94 -7.32
CA MET A 105 -11.32 -5.75 -6.73
C MET A 105 -10.84 -7.02 -6.04
N THR A 106 -9.57 -7.37 -6.23
CA THR A 106 -8.86 -8.37 -5.43
C THR A 106 -7.63 -7.74 -4.81
N LEU A 107 -7.29 -8.16 -3.60
CA LEU A 107 -6.24 -7.58 -2.79
C LEU A 107 -5.21 -8.64 -2.46
N LYS A 108 -3.93 -8.30 -2.64
CA LYS A 108 -2.81 -9.07 -2.10
C LYS A 108 -1.97 -8.14 -1.24
N SER A 109 -1.53 -8.65 -0.09
CA SER A 109 -0.67 -7.92 0.83
C SER A 109 0.70 -8.54 0.92
N TYR A 110 1.70 -7.66 0.96
CA TYR A 110 3.09 -8.04 1.10
C TYR A 110 3.78 -7.13 2.10
N VAL A 111 4.76 -7.66 2.82
CA VAL A 111 5.76 -6.83 3.49
C VAL A 111 6.96 -6.73 2.56
N ILE A 112 7.51 -5.54 2.39
CA ILE A 112 8.77 -5.36 1.67
C ILE A 112 9.89 -5.75 2.63
N ASP A 113 10.66 -6.76 2.27
CA ASP A 113 11.75 -7.30 3.10
C ASP A 113 13.06 -7.32 2.32
N TYR A 114 14.16 -7.61 2.99
CA TYR A 114 15.50 -7.60 2.43
C TYR A 114 16.30 -8.84 2.82
N GLU A 115 16.73 -9.60 1.81
CA GLU A 115 17.70 -10.68 1.94
C GLU A 115 18.62 -10.64 0.72
N ASN A 116 19.71 -9.87 0.82
CA ASN A 116 20.62 -9.50 -0.28
C ASN A 116 19.99 -8.59 -1.35
N GLU A 117 18.73 -8.81 -1.69
CA GLU A 117 17.89 -7.94 -2.51
C GLU A 117 16.55 -7.64 -1.84
N PHE A 118 15.91 -6.55 -2.23
CA PHE A 118 14.57 -6.20 -1.75
C PHE A 118 13.52 -7.06 -2.46
N PHE A 119 12.60 -7.65 -1.70
CA PHE A 119 11.54 -8.50 -2.24
C PHE A 119 10.19 -8.28 -1.56
N LEU A 120 9.13 -8.80 -2.17
CA LEU A 120 7.78 -8.79 -1.60
C LEU A 120 7.52 -10.13 -0.90
N LEU A 121 7.46 -10.11 0.44
CA LEU A 121 7.09 -11.25 1.25
C LEU A 121 5.56 -11.29 1.42
N PRO A 122 4.84 -12.30 0.90
CA PRO A 122 3.39 -12.38 1.07
C PRO A 122 2.99 -12.48 2.55
N VAL A 123 1.94 -11.73 2.92
CA VAL A 123 1.36 -11.78 4.26
C VAL A 123 -0.15 -11.95 4.18
N GLY A 124 -0.74 -12.55 5.22
CA GLY A 124 -2.19 -12.70 5.31
C GLY A 124 -2.90 -11.36 5.31
N LEU A 125 -4.01 -11.27 4.59
CA LEU A 125 -4.89 -10.09 4.59
C LEU A 125 -6.23 -10.48 5.21
N THR A 126 -6.68 -9.67 6.16
CA THR A 126 -8.02 -9.72 6.72
C THR A 126 -8.70 -8.37 6.48
N ASN A 127 -9.99 -8.40 6.17
CA ASN A 127 -10.82 -7.22 6.00
C ASN A 127 -12.15 -7.44 6.74
N GLN A 128 -12.77 -6.34 7.17
CA GLN A 128 -14.12 -6.33 7.75
C GLN A 128 -15.19 -6.34 6.67
#